data_AF-A0A3B8M5P7-F1
#
_entry.id   AF-A0A3B8M5P7-F1
#
_cell.length_a   1.000
_cell.length_b   1.000
_cell.length_c   1.000
_cell.angle_alpha   90.00
_cell.angle_beta   90.00
_cell.angle_gamma   90.00
#
_symmetry.space_group_name_H-M   'P 1'
#
loop_
_entity.id
_entity.type
_entity.pdbx_description
1 polymer ?
#
loop_
_entity_poly.entity_id
_entity_poly.type
_entity_poly.pdbx_seq_one_letter_code
_entity_poly.pdbx_strand_id
1 'polypeptide(L)' 'MSFVEMRVYELKPGTANAYVGRYLEEGFAIQKSHLGEPVGYYVSEVGDLNQVIHMWRY' A
#
# COMPACT_ATOMS: atom_id res chain seq x y z
N MET A 1 7.34 22.80 -3.09
CA MET A 1 7.21 21.93 -1.90
C MET A 1 6.52 20.67 -2.39
N SER A 2 7.07 19.47 -2.15
CA SER A 2 6.36 18.22 -2.45
C SER A 2 5.88 17.61 -1.15
N PHE A 3 4.63 17.14 -1.12
CA PHE A 3 4.06 16.43 0.01
C PHE A 3 4.11 14.92 -0.23
N VAL A 4 4.27 14.15 0.84
CA VAL A 4 4.15 12.69 0.80
C VAL A 4 3.02 12.29 1.74
N GLU A 5 1.96 11.71 1.19
CA GLU A 5 0.88 11.10 1.95
C GLU A 5 1.29 9.67 2.31
N MET A 6 1.43 9.37 3.61
CA MET A 6 1.65 8.01 4.11
C MET A 6 0.33 7.43 4.62
N ARG A 7 -0.07 6.29 4.06
CA ARG A 7 -1.24 5.53 4.49
C ARG A 7 -0.79 4.21 5.10
N VAL A 8 -1.32 3.90 6.28
CA VAL A 8 -1.02 2.69 7.05
C VAL A 8 -2.34 1.98 7.33
N TYR A 9 -2.47 0.74 6.84
CA TYR A 9 -3.65 -0.07 7.07
C TYR A 9 -3.29 -1.28 7.92
N GLU A 10 -4.01 -1.47 9.02
CA GLU A 10 -3.99 -2.71 9.79
C GLU A 10 -5.02 -3.66 9.19
N LEU A 11 -4.54 -4.80 8.70
CA LEU A 11 -5.36 -5.80 8.04
C LEU A 11 -5.73 -6.91 9.02
N LYS A 12 -6.75 -7.69 8.65
CA LYS A 12 -7.09 -8.91 9.38
C LYS A 12 -5.87 -9.86 9.45
N PRO A 13 -5.59 -10.48 10.60
CA PRO A 13 -4.46 -11.39 10.72
C PRO A 13 -4.43 -12.49 9.64
N GLY A 14 -3.27 -12.66 9.01
CA GLY A 14 -3.05 -13.66 7.95
C GLY A 14 -3.58 -13.27 6.56
N THR A 15 -4.13 -12.07 6.36
CA THR A 15 -4.69 -11.67 5.07
C THR A 15 -3.80 -10.76 4.23
N ALA A 16 -2.64 -10.32 4.74
CA ALA A 16 -1.80 -9.32 4.08
C ALA A 16 -1.35 -9.76 2.66
N ASN A 17 -0.89 -11.00 2.51
CA ASN A 17 -0.47 -11.52 1.19
C ASN A 17 -1.64 -11.61 0.20
N ALA A 18 -2.81 -12.06 0.65
CA ALA A 18 -4.00 -12.14 -0.18
C ALA A 18 -4.49 -10.74 -0.61
N TYR A 19 -4.42 -9.76 0.30
CA TYR A 19 -4.74 -8.37 0.02
C TYR A 19 -3.80 -7.79 -1.04
N VAL A 20 -2.48 -7.93 -0.87
CA VAL A 20 -1.50 -7.38 -1.82
C VAL A 20 -1.57 -8.09 -3.17
N GLY A 21 -1.81 -9.41 -3.19
CA GLY A 21 -2.03 -10.15 -4.44
C GLY A 21 -3.17 -9.56 -5.28
N ARG A 22 -4.36 -9.39 -4.68
CA ARG A 22 -5.49 -8.77 -5.37
C ARG A 22 -5.23 -7.31 -5.74
N TYR A 23 -4.56 -6.57 -4.87
CA TYR A 23 -4.21 -5.18 -5.17
C TYR A 23 -3.29 -5.09 -6.39
N LEU A 24 -2.29 -5.95 -6.53
CA LEU A 24 -1.40 -5.97 -7.69
C LEU A 24 -2.15 -6.37 -8.98
N GLU A 25 -3.06 -7.34 -8.89
CA GLU A 25 -3.82 -7.85 -10.05
C GLU A 25 -4.86 -6.84 -10.55
N GLU A 26 -5.57 -6.16 -9.65
CA GLU A 26 -6.76 -5.37 -10.01
C GLU A 26 -6.67 -3.90 -9.59
N GLY A 27 -6.14 -3.62 -8.39
CA GLY A 27 -6.22 -2.31 -7.76
C GLY A 27 -5.13 -1.31 -8.19
N PHE A 28 -3.91 -1.80 -8.44
CA PHE A 28 -2.73 -0.95 -8.60
C PHE A 28 -2.84 -0.07 -9.85
N ALA A 29 -3.22 -0.65 -10.99
CA ALA A 29 -3.35 0.09 -12.24
C ALA A 29 -4.41 1.20 -12.12
N ILE A 30 -5.55 0.92 -11.48
CA ILE A 30 -6.63 1.88 -11.26
C ILE A 30 -6.12 3.01 -10.36
N GLN A 31 -5.56 2.69 -9.19
CA GLN A 31 -5.11 3.71 -8.24
C GLN A 31 -3.96 4.56 -8.81
N LYS A 32 -2.99 3.94 -9.47
CA LYS A 32 -1.87 4.61 -10.16
C LYS A 32 -2.36 5.60 -11.23
N SER A 33 -3.42 5.26 -11.97
CA SER A 33 -3.98 6.16 -12.99
C SER A 33 -4.55 7.47 -12.42
N HIS A 34 -4.95 7.47 -11.14
CA HIS A 34 -5.48 8.65 -10.46
C HIS A 34 -4.42 9.38 -9.62
N LEU A 35 -3.53 8.65 -8.95
CA LEU A 35 -2.60 9.20 -7.96
C LEU A 35 -1.15 9.37 -8.48
N GLY A 36 -0.85 8.87 -9.68
CA GLY A 36 0.51 8.91 -10.24
C GLY A 36 1.37 7.74 -9.76
N GLU A 37 2.69 7.92 -9.64
CA GLU A 37 3.59 6.88 -9.13
C GLU A 37 3.70 6.93 -7.60
N PRO A 38 3.57 5.79 -6.89
CA PRO A 38 3.86 5.76 -5.47
C PRO A 38 5.36 5.94 -5.22
N VAL A 39 5.69 6.48 -4.05
CA VAL A 39 7.05 6.45 -3.49
C VAL A 39 7.41 5.02 -3.09
N GLY A 40 6.43 4.26 -2.58
CA GLY A 40 6.59 2.85 -2.25
C GLY A 40 5.31 2.22 -1.72
N TYR A 41 5.30 0.87 -1.72
CA TYR A 41 4.21 0.02 -1.23
C TYR A 41 4.82 -1.19 -0.53
N TYR A 42 4.48 -1.42 0.74
CA TYR A 42 5.18 -2.35 1.62
C TYR A 42 4.20 -3.19 2.45
N VAL A 43 4.66 -4.37 2.86
CA VAL A 43 4.02 -5.23 3.87
C VAL A 43 4.97 -5.36 5.05
N SER A 44 4.44 -5.28 6.27
CA SER A 44 5.22 -5.47 7.50
C SER A 44 5.72 -6.91 7.65
N GLU A 45 7.04 -7.09 7.79
CA GLU A 45 7.63 -8.39 8.17
C GLU A 45 8.10 -8.45 9.63
N VAL A 46 8.45 -7.30 10.22
CA VAL A 46 8.91 -7.16 11.62
C VAL A 46 8.25 -5.92 12.23
N GLY A 47 7.87 -5.99 13.51
CA GLY A 47 7.17 -4.91 14.22
C GLY A 47 5.66 -5.12 14.25
N ASP A 48 4.89 -4.07 13.95
CA ASP A 48 3.44 -4.18 13.83
C ASP A 48 3.07 -5.02 12.61
N LEU A 49 2.63 -6.25 12.85
CA LEU A 49 2.32 -7.21 11.80
C LEU A 49 0.95 -6.98 11.16
N ASN A 50 0.74 -7.63 10.02
CA ASN A 50 -0.48 -7.51 9.22
C ASN A 50 -0.75 -6.09 8.72
N GLN A 51 0.30 -5.27 8.56
CA GLN A 51 0.16 -3.92 8.03
C GLN A 51 0.58 -3.83 6.57
N VAL A 52 -0.13 -2.97 5.84
CA VAL A 52 0.28 -2.46 4.53
C VAL A 52 0.53 -0.97 4.65
N ILE A 53 1.68 -0.53 4.12
CA ILE A 53 2.11 0.86 4.14
C ILE A 53 2.33 1.30 2.70
N HIS A 54 1.70 2.39 2.29
CA HIS A 54 1.92 2.95 0.96
C HIS A 54 1.99 4.47 0.96
N MET A 55 2.89 5.00 0.14
CA MET A 55 3.27 6.41 0.13
C MET A 55 3.09 7.02 -1.26
N TRP A 56 2.45 8.19 -1.32
CA TRP A 56 2.09 8.87 -2.57
C TRP A 56 2.61 10.32 -2.58
N ARG A 57 3.17 10.76 -3.70
CA ARG A 57 3.71 12.12 -3.88
C ARG A 57 2.67 13.04 -4.48
N TYR A 58 2.49 14.23 -3.88
CA TYR A 58 1.65 15.32 -4.37
C TYR A 58 2.42 16.64 -4.46
#